data_AF-A0A2M7NMB5-F1
#
_entry.id   AF-A0A2M7NMB5-F1
#
_cell.length_a   1.000
_cell.length_b   1.000
_cell.length_c   1.000
_cell.angle_alpha   90.00
_cell.angle_beta   90.00
_cell.angle_gamma   90.00
#
_symmetry.space_group_name_H-M   'P 1'
#
loop_
_entity.id
_entity.type
_entity.pdbx_description
1 polymer ?
#
loop_
_entity_poly.entity_id
_entity_poly.type
_entity_poly.pdbx_seq_one_letter_code
_entity_poly.pdbx_strand_id
1 'polypeptide(L)'
;MNNFDKTPESDVNGYALFCKRWNIDDVKKVEDMYHLEDLKAFLPDEPTEKDKIALNSVLGASFDNFYGYMDYQKSTNTFELIMQWREKTGKFEI
;
A
#
# COMPACT_ATOMS: atom_id res chain seq x y z
N MET A 1 30.08 22.35 -6.11
CA MET A 1 28.80 23.01 -6.43
C MET A 1 27.86 21.96 -7.00
N ASN A 2 26.73 21.76 -6.32
CA ASN A 2 25.36 21.47 -6.81
C ASN A 2 25.17 20.35 -7.85
N ASN A 3 24.24 19.39 -7.72
CA ASN A 3 23.23 19.07 -6.72
C ASN A 3 22.96 17.57 -6.87
N PHE A 4 22.94 16.84 -5.75
CA PHE A 4 22.26 15.55 -5.68
C PHE A 4 20.75 15.82 -5.61
N ASP A 5 20.16 16.30 -6.69
CA ASP A 5 18.71 16.26 -6.88
C ASP A 5 18.37 14.91 -7.51
N LYS A 6 18.41 13.86 -6.67
CA LYS A 6 17.53 12.72 -6.87
C LYS A 6 16.18 13.15 -6.30
N THR A 7 15.46 14.00 -7.01
CA THR A 7 14.01 14.05 -6.86
C THR A 7 13.50 12.70 -7.39
N PRO A 8 12.83 11.86 -6.58
CA PRO A 8 12.28 10.60 -7.05
C PRO A 8 10.99 10.89 -7.82
N GLU A 9 11.09 11.58 -8.97
CA GLU A 9 9.92 11.88 -9.81
C GLU A 9 9.28 10.62 -10.43
N SER A 10 9.96 9.46 -10.38
CA SER A 10 9.45 8.22 -10.96
C SER A 10 8.55 7.37 -10.05
N ASP A 11 8.60 7.55 -8.73
CA ASP A 11 7.77 6.75 -7.78
C ASP A 11 6.49 7.46 -7.35
N VAL A 12 6.45 8.79 -7.42
CA VAL A 12 5.28 9.62 -7.07
C VAL A 12 4.06 9.24 -7.92
N ASN A 13 4.25 8.74 -9.15
CA ASN A 13 3.17 8.33 -10.02
C ASN A 13 2.60 6.93 -9.66
N GLY A 14 3.45 6.00 -9.21
CA GLY A 14 3.04 4.62 -8.93
C GLY A 14 2.07 4.51 -7.75
N TYR A 15 2.42 5.17 -6.63
CA TYR A 15 1.57 5.20 -5.44
C TYR A 15 0.27 5.96 -5.70
N ALA A 16 0.32 7.10 -6.40
CA ALA A 16 -0.87 7.87 -6.73
C ALA A 16 -1.84 7.08 -7.63
N LEU A 17 -1.32 6.37 -8.64
CA LEU A 17 -2.13 5.53 -9.52
C LEU A 17 -2.75 4.34 -8.77
N PHE A 18 -1.98 3.68 -7.91
CA PHE A 18 -2.48 2.61 -7.05
C PHE A 18 -3.60 3.12 -6.15
N CYS A 19 -3.37 4.21 -5.42
CA CYS A 19 -4.35 4.78 -4.49
C CYS A 19 -5.62 5.22 -5.23
N LYS A 20 -5.50 5.85 -6.41
CA LYS A 20 -6.65 6.20 -7.25
C LYS A 20 -7.45 4.98 -7.67
N ARG A 21 -6.79 3.90 -8.09
CA ARG A 21 -7.44 2.64 -8.50
C ARG A 21 -8.19 1.99 -7.34
N TRP A 22 -7.60 2.04 -6.15
CA TRP A 22 -8.13 1.44 -4.93
C TRP A 22 -9.04 2.35 -4.10
N ASN A 23 -9.29 3.58 -4.58
CA ASN A 23 -10.05 4.61 -3.89
C ASN A 23 -9.54 4.87 -2.46
N ILE A 24 -8.23 5.12 -2.35
CA ILE A 24 -7.53 5.45 -1.10
C ILE A 24 -7.15 6.94 -1.14
N ASP A 25 -7.57 7.70 -0.12
CA ASP A 25 -7.33 9.15 -0.07
C ASP A 25 -5.91 9.51 0.35
N ASP A 26 -5.33 8.76 1.29
CA ASP A 26 -4.03 9.09 1.90
C ASP A 26 -2.86 8.41 1.18
N VAL A 27 -2.47 8.98 0.03
CA VAL A 27 -1.36 8.47 -0.79
C VAL A 27 -0.05 8.46 -0.01
N LYS A 28 0.22 9.52 0.76
CA LYS A 28 1.50 9.69 1.45
C LYS A 28 1.69 8.60 2.51
N LYS A 29 0.62 8.26 3.21
CA LYS A 29 0.62 7.15 4.16
C LYS A 29 0.91 5.81 3.50
N VAL A 30 0.36 5.55 2.31
CA VAL A 30 0.66 4.31 1.59
C VAL A 30 2.14 4.25 1.19
N GLU A 31 2.68 5.38 0.73
CA GLU A 31 4.10 5.53 0.40
C GLU A 31 5.01 5.27 1.60
N ASP A 32 4.67 5.81 2.77
CA ASP A 32 5.51 5.70 3.96
C ASP A 32 5.43 4.30 4.62
N MET A 33 4.30 3.60 4.47
CA MET A 33 4.02 2.37 5.23
C MET A 33 4.09 1.06 4.45
N TYR A 34 3.97 1.08 3.12
CA TYR A 34 3.83 -0.16 2.33
C TYR A 34 4.69 -0.19 1.06
N HIS A 35 5.22 -1.36 0.72
CA HIS A 35 5.93 -1.57 -0.54
C HIS A 35 4.93 -1.69 -1.69
N LEU A 36 4.94 -0.71 -2.59
CA LEU A 36 4.05 -0.67 -3.75
C LEU A 36 4.13 -1.93 -4.62
N GLU A 37 5.34 -2.45 -4.84
CA GLU A 37 5.54 -3.60 -5.73
C GLU A 37 4.91 -4.87 -5.17
N ASP A 38 5.00 -5.09 -3.85
CA ASP A 38 4.31 -6.20 -3.19
C ASP A 38 2.79 -6.03 -3.23
N LEU A 39 2.28 -4.80 -3.00
CA LEU A 39 0.86 -4.53 -3.13
C LEU A 39 0.34 -4.85 -4.53
N LYS A 40 1.07 -4.47 -5.59
CA LYS A 40 0.71 -4.80 -6.98
C LYS A 40 0.83 -6.29 -7.28
N ALA A 41 1.83 -6.97 -6.71
CA ALA A 41 2.03 -8.39 -6.95
C ALA A 41 0.95 -9.25 -6.30
N PHE A 42 0.44 -8.82 -5.14
CA PHE A 42 -0.46 -9.63 -4.32
C PHE A 42 -1.93 -9.21 -4.33
N LEU A 43 -2.24 -8.00 -4.80
CA LEU A 43 -3.60 -7.50 -4.93
C LEU A 43 -4.05 -7.53 -6.39
N PRO A 44 -5.36 -7.70 -6.67
CA PRO A 44 -5.87 -7.73 -8.03
C PRO A 44 -5.64 -6.41 -8.76
N ASP A 45 -5.24 -6.51 -10.03
CA ASP A 45 -5.04 -5.35 -10.90
C ASP A 45 -6.34 -4.59 -11.18
N GLU A 46 -7.48 -5.28 -11.17
CA GLU A 46 -8.81 -4.69 -11.37
C GLU A 46 -9.68 -4.94 -10.12
N PRO A 47 -9.55 -4.11 -9.07
CA PRO A 47 -10.29 -4.32 -7.83
C PRO A 47 -11.79 -4.02 -8.02
N THR A 48 -12.63 -4.91 -7.49
CA THR A 48 -14.07 -4.65 -7.38
C THR A 48 -14.36 -3.66 -6.26
N GLU A 49 -15.58 -3.09 -6.21
CA GLU A 49 -15.98 -2.24 -5.08
C GLU A 49 -15.86 -2.95 -3.72
N LYS A 50 -16.15 -4.26 -3.67
CA LYS A 50 -15.96 -5.06 -2.44
C LYS A 50 -14.48 -5.14 -2.05
N ASP A 51 -13.58 -5.29 -3.01
CA ASP A 51 -12.13 -5.33 -2.75
C ASP A 51 -11.62 -4.00 -2.21
N LYS A 52 -12.07 -2.89 -2.80
CA LYS A 52 -11.72 -1.53 -2.37
C LYS A 52 -12.20 -1.26 -0.95
N ILE A 53 -13.47 -1.60 -0.64
CA ILE A 53 -14.02 -1.46 0.71
C ILE A 53 -13.23 -2.31 1.70
N ALA A 54 -12.92 -3.56 1.34
CA ALA A 54 -12.13 -4.44 2.20
C ALA A 54 -10.73 -3.87 2.47
N LEU A 55 -10.01 -3.39 1.45
CA LEU A 55 -8.67 -2.84 1.61
C LEU A 55 -8.70 -1.56 2.44
N ASN A 56 -9.63 -0.64 2.16
CA ASN A 56 -9.79 0.58 2.95
C ASN A 56 -10.14 0.28 4.42
N SER A 57 -10.88 -0.80 4.70
CA SER A 57 -11.19 -1.21 6.08
C SER A 57 -9.98 -1.72 6.88
N VAL A 58 -8.93 -2.22 6.21
CA VAL A 58 -7.69 -2.69 6.86
C VAL A 58 -6.60 -1.63 6.86
N LEU A 59 -6.62 -0.72 5.87
CA LEU A 59 -5.86 0.54 5.82
C LEU A 59 -6.21 1.56 6.92
N GLY A 60 -7.13 1.20 7.83
CA GLY A 60 -7.45 1.94 9.06
C GLY A 60 -7.23 1.19 10.39
N ALA A 61 -6.92 -0.11 10.39
CA ALA A 61 -6.76 -0.91 11.62
C ALA A 61 -5.31 -1.04 12.14
N SER A 62 -4.30 -0.92 11.28
CA SER A 62 -2.89 -1.18 11.62
C SER A 62 -2.12 0.01 12.23
N PHE A 63 -2.77 1.08 12.70
CA PHE A 63 -2.15 2.42 12.80
C PHE A 63 -1.76 2.91 14.19
N ASP A 64 -2.07 2.17 15.25
CA ASP A 64 -1.84 2.68 16.61
C ASP A 64 -0.38 2.61 17.09
N ASN A 65 0.54 2.01 16.32
CA ASN A 65 1.96 1.88 16.70
C ASN A 65 2.91 2.25 15.55
N PHE A 66 2.94 3.53 15.18
CA PHE A 66 3.85 4.05 14.16
C PHE A 66 5.28 4.20 14.70
N TYR A 67 6.19 3.33 14.24
CA TYR A 67 7.64 3.55 14.27
C TYR A 67 8.22 3.43 12.85
N GLY A 68 7.56 4.03 11.85
CA GLY A 68 7.88 3.82 10.45
C GLY A 68 9.18 4.52 10.02
N TYR A 69 10.31 3.83 10.07
CA TYR A 69 11.53 4.25 9.38
C TYR A 69 12.44 3.09 8.91
N MET A 70 12.12 1.82 9.19
CA MET A 70 12.93 0.68 8.73
C MET A 70 12.22 -0.13 7.65
N ASP A 71 12.94 -0.46 6.56
CA ASP A 71 12.43 -1.30 5.46
C ASP A 71 11.80 -2.61 5.94
N TYR A 72 12.36 -3.20 7.00
CA TYR A 72 11.80 -4.39 7.65
C TYR A 72 10.34 -4.18 8.11
N GLN A 73 10.03 -3.05 8.74
CA GLN A 73 8.68 -2.74 9.20
C GLN A 73 7.74 -2.50 8.01
N LYS A 74 8.24 -1.87 6.96
CA LYS A 74 7.47 -1.65 5.72
C LYS A 74 7.10 -2.99 5.06
N SER A 75 8.02 -3.95 5.03
CA SER A 75 7.75 -5.32 4.59
C SER A 75 6.72 -6.03 5.47
N THR A 76 6.87 -5.97 6.80
CA THR A 76 5.89 -6.54 7.74
C THR A 76 4.51 -5.94 7.56
N ASN A 77 4.41 -4.61 7.52
CA ASN A 77 3.15 -3.89 7.32
C ASN A 77 2.47 -4.29 6.01
N THR A 78 3.25 -4.44 4.93
CA THR A 78 2.72 -4.80 3.62
C THR A 78 2.17 -6.22 3.63
N PHE A 79 2.92 -7.16 4.20
CA PHE A 79 2.47 -8.54 4.34
C PHE A 79 1.20 -8.65 5.20
N GLU A 80 1.17 -8.02 6.37
CA GLU A 80 0.01 -8.03 7.25
C GLU A 80 -1.23 -7.42 6.59
N LEU A 81 -1.07 -6.30 5.87
CA LEU A 81 -2.15 -5.66 5.13
C LEU A 81 -2.74 -6.62 4.09
N ILE A 82 -1.89 -7.29 3.31
CA ILE A 82 -2.30 -8.27 2.31
C ILE A 82 -3.06 -9.41 2.98
N MET A 83 -2.54 -9.98 4.06
CA MET A 83 -3.18 -11.10 4.77
C MET A 83 -4.56 -10.72 5.30
N GLN A 84 -4.71 -9.58 5.97
CA GLN A 84 -6.00 -9.13 6.47
C GLN A 84 -7.00 -8.83 5.34
N TRP A 85 -6.52 -8.28 4.22
CA TRP A 85 -7.36 -8.08 3.04
C TRP A 85 -7.86 -9.42 2.47
N ARG A 86 -6.99 -10.42 2.37
CA ARG A 86 -7.35 -11.77 1.91
C ARG A 86 -8.36 -12.44 2.82
N GLU A 87 -8.19 -12.34 4.14
CA GLU A 87 -9.15 -12.85 5.12
C GLU A 87 -10.54 -12.23 4.95
N LYS A 88 -10.61 -10.93 4.68
CA LYS A 88 -11.90 -10.23 4.44
C LYS A 88 -12.55 -10.57 3.11
N THR A 89 -11.76 -10.85 2.08
CA THR A 89 -12.26 -11.07 0.71
C THR A 89 -12.42 -12.55 0.35
N GLY A 90 -11.76 -13.45 1.08
CA GLY A 90 -11.66 -14.88 0.76
C GLY A 90 -10.72 -15.21 -0.39
N LYS A 91 -9.87 -14.26 -0.83
CA LYS A 91 -9.01 -14.39 -2.01
C LYS A 91 -7.60 -14.85 -1.63
N PHE A 92 -7.43 -16.15 -1.43
CA PHE A 92 -6.13 -16.73 -1.03
C PHE A 92 -5.23 -17.12 -2.21
N GLU A 93 -5.78 -17.17 -3.41
CA GLU A 93 -5.08 -17.47 -4.67
C GLU A 93 -5.15 -16.24 -5.58
N ILE A 94 -4.05 -15.92 -6.25
CA ILE A 94 -3.91 -14.82 -7.21
C ILE A 94 -3.44 -15.40 -8.53
#